data_AF-A0A820VVN5-F1
#
_entry.id   AF-A0A820VVN5-F1
#
_cell.length_a   1.000
_cell.length_b   1.000
_cell.length_c   1.000
_cell.angle_alpha   90.00
_cell.angle_beta   90.00
_cell.angle_gamma   90.00
#
_symmetry.space_group_name_H-M   'P 1'
#
loop_
_entity.id
_entity.type
_entity.pdbx_description
1 polymer ?
#
loop_
_entity_poly.entity_id
_entity_poly.type
_entity_poly.pdbx_seq_one_letter_code
_entity_poly.pdbx_strand_id
1 'polypeptide(L)' 'MSFQLSREQFRTMILYDWKIGLTHKDSHARLVQAWEEQVPSDHTVYHWFREFQRDNFSVQDAPRSGRPSTSVNEQTI' A
#
# COMPACT_ATOMS: atom_id res chain seq x y z
N MET A 1 -17.56 -17.16 -8.59
CA MET A 1 -17.45 -15.88 -7.85
C MET A 1 -15.98 -15.67 -7.54
N SER A 2 -15.33 -14.71 -8.18
CA SER A 2 -13.98 -14.28 -7.79
C SER A 2 -14.10 -13.35 -6.60
N PHE A 3 -13.52 -13.73 -5.47
CA PHE A 3 -13.30 -12.82 -4.36
C PHE A 3 -12.01 -12.05 -4.65
N GLN A 4 -12.10 -10.73 -4.72
CA GLN A 4 -10.96 -9.86 -5.00
C GLN A 4 -10.76 -8.92 -3.82
N LEU A 5 -9.53 -8.89 -3.30
CA LEU A 5 -9.15 -7.98 -2.23
C LEU A 5 -8.79 -6.60 -2.79
N SER A 6 -9.14 -5.56 -2.04
CA SER A 6 -8.66 -4.20 -2.29
C SER A 6 -7.20 -4.05 -1.89
N ARG A 7 -6.55 -2.98 -2.36
CA ARG A 7 -5.18 -2.66 -1.97
C ARG A 7 -5.06 -2.42 -0.47
N GLU A 8 -6.03 -1.76 0.15
CA GLU A 8 -6.06 -1.50 1.59
C GLU A 8 -6.18 -2.80 2.40
N GLN A 9 -6.95 -3.77 1.89
CA GLN A 9 -7.06 -5.08 2.55
C GLN A 9 -5.73 -5.83 2.52
N PHE A 10 -5.04 -5.86 1.37
CA PHE A 10 -3.70 -6.44 1.31
C PHE A 10 -2.72 -5.73 2.25
N ARG A 11 -2.74 -4.40 2.31
CA ARG A 11 -1.88 -3.62 3.24
C ARG A 11 -2.16 -3.95 4.70
N THR A 12 -3.43 -4.17 5.04
CA THR A 12 -3.83 -4.59 6.38
C THR A 12 -3.29 -5.98 6.72
N MET A 13 -3.31 -6.92 5.76
CA MET A 13 -2.71 -8.25 5.93
C MET A 13 -1.18 -8.17 6.10
N ILE A 14 -0.51 -7.34 5.29
CA ILE A 14 0.95 -7.10 5.41
C ILE A 14 1.29 -6.50 6.79
N LEU A 15 0.47 -5.56 7.28
CA LEU A 15 0.65 -4.99 8.62
C LEU A 15 0.52 -6.04 9.72
N TYR A 16 -0.47 -6.93 9.60
CA TYR A 16 -0.65 -8.06 10.52
C TYR A 16 0.57 -8.99 10.53
N ASP A 17 1.06 -9.40 9.35
CA ASP A 17 2.25 -10.25 9.23
C ASP A 17 3.51 -9.57 9.82
N TRP A 18 3.67 -8.27 9.59
CA TRP A 18 4.75 -7.48 10.19
C TRP A 18 4.65 -7.44 11.72
N LYS A 19 3.45 -7.24 12.28
CA LYS A 19 3.24 -7.24 13.74
C LYS A 19 3.56 -8.58 14.39
N ILE A 20 3.37 -9.69 13.67
CA ILE A 20 3.73 -11.04 14.12
C ILE A 20 5.24 -11.33 13.99
N GLY A 21 5.99 -10.45 13.31
CA GLY A 21 7.44 -10.57 13.16
C GLY A 21 7.85 -11.46 11.99
N LEU A 22 6.97 -11.66 11.00
CA LEU A 22 7.35 -12.33 9.76
C LEU A 22 8.33 -11.46 8.95
N THR A 23 9.09 -12.08 8.05
CA THR A 23 9.85 -11.33 7.04
C THR A 23 8.94 -10.94 5.87
N HIS A 24 9.34 -9.94 5.06
CA HIS A 24 8.56 -9.57 3.87
C HIS A 24 8.42 -10.74 2.87
N LYS A 25 9.45 -11.59 2.77
CA LYS A 25 9.42 -12.78 1.90
C LYS A 25 8.40 -13.80 2.36
N ASP A 26 8.34 -14.06 3.67
CA ASP A 26 7.36 -14.98 4.25
C ASP A 26 5.94 -14.45 4.08
N SER A 27 5.74 -13.15 4.30
CA SER A 27 4.46 -12.49 4.07
C SER A 27 4.03 -12.59 2.60
N HIS A 28 4.92 -12.26 1.65
CA HIS A 28 4.62 -12.39 0.22
C HIS A 28 4.29 -13.84 -0.17
N ALA A 29 5.08 -14.81 0.29
CA ALA A 29 4.82 -16.23 0.02
C ALA A 29 3.44 -16.69 0.55
N ARG A 30 3.07 -16.28 1.77
CA ARG A 30 1.74 -16.57 2.36
C ARG A 30 0.61 -15.93 1.55
N LEU A 31 0.78 -14.68 1.13
CA LEU A 31 -0.22 -13.99 0.34
C LEU A 31 -0.40 -14.63 -1.05
N VAL A 32 0.69 -15.06 -1.71
CA VAL A 32 0.65 -15.81 -2.97
C VAL A 32 -0.04 -17.16 -2.79
N GLN A 33 0.29 -17.88 -1.72
CA GLN A 33 -0.34 -19.17 -1.42
C GLN A 33 -1.86 -19.04 -1.22
N ALA A 34 -2.34 -17.92 -0.67
CA ALA A 34 -3.75 -17.70 -0.38
C ALA A 34 -4.54 -17.07 -1.54
N TRP A 35 -3.92 -16.21 -2.34
CA TRP A 35 -4.61 -15.33 -3.30
C TRP A 35 -4.06 -15.38 -4.74
N GLU A 36 -3.08 -16.24 -5.00
CA GLU A 36 -2.52 -16.58 -6.32
C GLU A 36 -2.06 -15.39 -7.15
N GLU A 37 -2.83 -14.94 -8.16
CA GLU A 37 -2.42 -13.88 -9.10
C GLU A 37 -2.81 -12.46 -8.66
N GLN A 38 -3.71 -12.31 -7.68
CA GLN A 38 -4.27 -10.99 -7.33
C GLN A 38 -3.46 -10.26 -6.25
N VAL A 39 -2.29 -10.78 -5.91
CA VAL A 39 -1.43 -10.31 -4.81
C VAL A 39 -0.58 -9.11 -5.22
N PRO A 40 -0.24 -8.21 -4.27
CA PRO A 40 0.79 -7.21 -4.51
C PRO A 40 2.13 -7.87 -4.81
N SER A 41 2.94 -7.22 -5.67
CA SER A 41 4.30 -7.66 -5.93
C SER A 41 5.15 -7.71 -4.65
N ASP A 42 6.19 -8.56 -4.64
CA ASP A 42 7.18 -8.62 -3.55
C ASP A 42 7.75 -7.23 -3.20
N HIS A 43 8.02 -6.40 -4.21
CA HIS A 43 8.47 -5.02 -4.00
C HIS A 43 7.45 -4.16 -3.26
N THR A 44 6.15 -4.34 -3.54
CA THR A 44 5.07 -3.66 -2.81
C THR A 44 5.01 -4.12 -1.36
N VAL A 45 5.14 -5.43 -1.10
CA VAL A 45 5.19 -5.97 0.26
C VAL A 45 6.38 -5.39 1.01
N TYR A 46 7.58 -5.42 0.41
CA TYR A 46 8.78 -4.82 0.96
C TYR A 46 8.63 -3.32 1.28
N HIS A 47 8.02 -2.55 0.37
CA HIS A 47 7.75 -1.13 0.60
C HIS A 47 6.91 -0.90 1.87
N TRP A 48 5.82 -1.66 2.05
CA TRP A 48 4.97 -1.53 3.24
C TRP A 48 5.69 -1.94 4.52
N PHE A 49 6.51 -2.99 4.49
CA PHE A 49 7.38 -3.34 5.60
C PHE A 49 8.30 -2.17 6.02
N ARG A 50 8.86 -1.44 5.04
CA ARG A 50 9.70 -0.26 5.31
C ARG A 50 8.92 0.91 5.90
N GLU A 51 7.66 1.10 5.49
CA GLU A 51 6.78 2.11 6.09
C GLU A 51 6.43 1.77 7.55
N PHE A 52 6.13 0.51 7.84
CA PHE A 52 5.84 0.07 9.21
C PHE A 52 7.06 0.17 10.13
N GLN A 53 8.27 -0.05 9.62
CA GLN A 53 9.51 0.21 10.35
C GLN A 53 9.73 1.69 10.68
N ARG A 54 9.06 2.62 9.98
CA ARG A 54 9.07 4.06 10.24
C ARG A 54 7.88 4.51 11.09
N ASP A 55 7.20 3.57 11.75
CA ASP A 55 5.97 3.77 12.52
C ASP A 55 4.81 4.37 11.70
N ASN A 56 4.84 4.23 10.37
CA ASN A 56 3.74 4.64 9.50
C ASN A 56 2.77 3.49 9.25
N PHE A 57 1.74 3.38 10.09
CA PHE A 57 0.73 2.31 10.01
C PHE A 57 -0.50 2.65 9.15
N SER A 58 -0.49 3.79 8.43
CA SER A 58 -1.62 4.18 7.58
C SER A 58 -1.71 3.29 6.36
N VAL A 59 -2.69 2.40 6.32
CA VAL A 59 -2.96 1.53 5.15
C VAL A 59 -3.67 2.25 3.99
N GLN A 60 -4.15 3.46 4.23
CA GLN A 60 -4.82 4.28 3.23
C GLN A 60 -3.79 5.00 2.34
N ASP A 61 -4.14 5.21 1.07
CA ASP A 61 -3.36 6.10 0.21
C ASP A 61 -3.36 7.52 0.81
N ALA A 62 -2.18 8.13 0.90
CA ALA A 62 -2.07 9.54 1.23
C ALA A 62 -2.89 10.35 0.22
N PRO A 63 -3.52 11.48 0.63
CA PRO A 63 -4.20 12.36 -0.29
C PRO A 63 -3.23 12.71 -1.42
N ARG A 64 -3.63 12.41 -2.66
CA ARG A 64 -2.82 12.73 -3.84
C ARG A 64 -2.64 14.24 -3.83
N SER A 65 -1.40 14.70 -3.67
CA SER A 65 -1.09 16.11 -3.90
C SER A 65 -1.48 16.40 -5.35
N GLY A 66 -2.63 17.05 -5.53
CA GLY A 66 -3.05 17.49 -6.85
C GLY A 66 -1.97 18.36 -7.46
N ARG A 67 -1.94 18.45 -8.78
CA ARG A 67 -1.14 19.49 -9.45
C ARG A 67 -1.56 20.84 -8.86
N PRO A 68 -0.62 21.70 -8.41
CA PRO A 68 -0.97 23.05 -8.01
C PRO A 68 -1.77 23.71 -9.15
N SER A 69 -2.95 24.24 -8.87
CA SER A 69 -3.74 24.98 -9.86
C SER A 69 -3.00 26.27 -10.17
N THR A 70 -2.23 26.32 -11.27
CA THR A 70 -1.69 27.56 -11.81
C THR A 70 -2.81 28.31 -12.52
N SER A 71 -3.70 28.90 -11.75
CA SER A 71 -4.60 29.96 -12.21
C SER A 71 -3.95 31.30 -11.85
N VAL A 72 -3.01 31.74 -12.69
CA VAL A 72 -2.59 33.14 -12.70
C VAL A 72 -3.75 33.92 -13.28
N ASN A 73 -4.51 34.62 -12.45
CA ASN A 73 -5.46 35.62 -12.93
C ASN A 73 -4.65 36.85 -13.34
N GLU A 74 -4.37 36.96 -14.64
CA GLU A 74 -4.07 38.24 -15.28
C GLU A 74 -5.39 39.01 -15.37
N GLN A 75 -5.71 39.79 -14.34
CA GLN A 75 -6.69 40.86 -14.47
C GLN A 75 -5.93 42.18 -14.60
N THR A 76 -5.67 42.52 -15.86
CA THR A 76 -5.47 43.86 -16.39
C THR A 76 -6.50 44.83 -15.82
N ILE A 77 -6.05 45.88 -15.10
CA ILE A 77 -6.54 47.27 -15.20
C ILE A 77 -5.35 48.20 -14.95
#